data_AF-A0A957DX70-F1
#
_entry.id   AF-A0A957DX70-F1
#
_cell.length_a   1.000
_cell.length_b   1.000
_cell.length_c   1.000
_cell.angle_alpha   90.00
_cell.angle_beta   90.00
_cell.angle_gamma   90.00
#
_symmetry.space_group_name_H-M   'P 1'
#
loop_
_entity.id
_entity.type
_entity.pdbx_description
1 polymer ?
#
loop_
_entity_poly.entity_id
_entity_poly.type
_entity_poly.pdbx_seq_one_letter_code
_entity_poly.pdbx_strand_id
1 'polypeptide(L)'
;MSNQLTATVRSLAAQASIIDVQGDITAQAETALMDAYQKASQNGTNAIILNFEGLDYMNSSGIGLLVTMLIRVQRQKQRLLAFGLSEHYQ
;
A
#
# COMPACT_ATOMS: atom_id res chain seq x y z
N MET A 1 20.13 -8.50 3.37
CA MET A 1 19.52 -8.93 2.09
C MET A 1 18.16 -8.27 2.04
N SER A 2 17.78 -7.60 0.95
CA SER A 2 16.46 -6.95 0.86
C SER A 2 15.42 -8.01 0.49
N ASN A 3 14.30 -8.02 1.21
CA ASN A 3 13.17 -8.89 0.94
C ASN A 3 12.29 -8.22 -0.11
N GLN A 4 12.05 -8.88 -1.25
CA GLN A 4 11.26 -8.29 -2.33
C GLN A 4 9.81 -8.06 -1.89
N LEU A 5 9.26 -6.86 -2.14
CA LEU A 5 7.87 -6.56 -1.83
C LEU A 5 6.92 -7.48 -2.63
N THR A 6 6.02 -8.13 -1.90
CA THR A 6 4.78 -8.69 -2.44
C THR A 6 3.60 -7.88 -1.92
N ALA A 7 2.70 -7.46 -2.82
CA ALA A 7 1.51 -6.70 -2.49
C ALA A 7 0.26 -7.39 -3.04
N THR A 8 -0.55 -7.98 -2.17
CA THR A 8 -1.78 -8.71 -2.55
C THR A 8 -3.02 -7.87 -2.24
N VAL A 9 -4.06 -7.98 -3.06
CA VAL A 9 -5.27 -7.18 -2.93
C VAL A 9 -6.45 -8.05 -2.50
N ARG A 10 -7.14 -7.64 -1.43
CA ARG A 10 -8.39 -8.25 -0.95
C ARG A 10 -9.52 -7.22 -1.01
N SER A 11 -10.64 -7.56 -1.63
CA SER A 11 -11.83 -6.70 -1.64
C SER A 11 -12.63 -6.87 -0.34
N LEU A 12 -12.89 -5.77 0.36
CA LEU A 12 -13.77 -5.70 1.52
C LEU A 12 -15.07 -4.99 1.13
N ALA A 13 -16.10 -5.78 0.82
CA ALA A 13 -17.40 -5.27 0.36
C ALA A 13 -17.32 -4.38 -0.90
N ALA A 14 -18.40 -3.69 -1.25
CA ALA A 14 -18.51 -2.99 -2.54
C ALA A 14 -17.64 -1.72 -2.67
N GLN A 15 -17.07 -1.19 -1.57
CA GLN A 15 -16.45 0.15 -1.58
C GLN A 15 -15.07 0.22 -0.91
N ALA A 16 -14.53 -0.88 -0.38
CA ALA A 16 -13.21 -0.87 0.25
C ALA A 16 -12.32 -2.02 -0.24
N SER A 17 -11.03 -1.79 -0.30
CA SER A 17 -10.02 -2.80 -0.62
C SER A 17 -8.85 -2.72 0.37
N ILE A 18 -8.30 -3.88 0.76
CA ILE A 18 -7.04 -3.98 1.50
C ILE A 18 -5.93 -4.34 0.52
N ILE A 19 -4.76 -3.72 0.71
CA ILE A 19 -3.49 -4.17 0.14
C ILE A 19 -2.65 -4.72 1.29
N ASP A 20 -2.38 -6.03 1.28
CA ASP A 20 -1.47 -6.65 2.23
C ASP A 20 -0.03 -6.48 1.72
N VAL A 21 0.80 -5.85 2.54
CA VAL A 21 2.20 -5.56 2.26
C VAL A 21 3.05 -6.62 2.94
N GLN A 22 3.85 -7.35 2.17
CA GLN A 22 4.83 -8.33 2.69
C GLN A 22 6.22 -8.04 2.12
N GLY A 23 7.23 -7.85 2.98
CA GLY A 23 8.62 -7.59 2.59
C GLY A 23 9.03 -6.13 2.73
N ASP A 24 9.99 -5.68 1.91
CA ASP A 24 10.59 -4.35 2.05
C ASP A 24 9.96 -3.31 1.12
N ILE A 25 9.61 -2.14 1.65
CA ILE A 25 9.24 -0.98 0.84
C ILE A 25 10.48 -0.12 0.60
N THR A 26 11.08 -0.29 -0.56
CA THR A 26 12.26 0.43 -1.07
C THR A 26 12.00 0.91 -2.50
N ALA A 27 12.99 1.49 -3.19
CA ALA A 27 12.80 1.91 -4.58
C ALA A 27 12.37 0.76 -5.52
N GLN A 28 12.79 -0.48 -5.20
CA GLN A 28 12.47 -1.68 -5.96
C GLN A 28 10.99 -2.11 -5.83
N ALA A 29 10.28 -1.58 -4.85
CA ALA A 29 8.88 -1.91 -4.58
C ALA A 29 7.88 -1.20 -5.50
N GLU A 30 8.32 -0.22 -6.30
CA GLU A 30 7.44 0.68 -7.07
C GLU A 30 6.43 -0.08 -7.92
N THR A 31 6.89 -1.01 -8.77
CA THR A 31 6.01 -1.77 -9.66
C THR A 31 4.97 -2.58 -8.89
N ALA A 32 5.40 -3.34 -7.88
CA ALA A 32 4.50 -4.18 -7.09
C ALA A 32 3.44 -3.35 -6.35
N LEU A 33 3.83 -2.22 -5.75
CA LEU A 33 2.93 -1.34 -5.02
C LEU A 33 1.93 -0.64 -5.96
N MET A 34 2.38 -0.14 -7.12
CA MET A 34 1.51 0.55 -8.06
C MET A 34 0.53 -0.40 -8.76
N ASP A 35 0.94 -1.63 -9.07
CA ASP A 35 0.06 -2.66 -9.62
C ASP A 35 -1.04 -3.04 -8.62
N ALA A 36 -0.67 -3.20 -7.33
CA ALA A 36 -1.63 -3.47 -6.27
C ALA A 36 -2.60 -2.30 -6.07
N TYR A 37 -2.11 -1.06 -6.08
CA TYR A 37 -2.96 0.13 -6.04
C TYR A 37 -3.98 0.15 -7.19
N GLN A 38 -3.52 -0.08 -8.43
CA GLN A 38 -4.41 -0.05 -9.60
C GLN A 38 -5.50 -1.12 -9.51
N LYS A 39 -5.19 -2.30 -8.96
CA LYS A 39 -6.18 -3.36 -8.70
C LYS A 39 -7.15 -2.98 -7.58
N ALA A 40 -6.63 -2.46 -6.46
CA ALA A 40 -7.43 -2.06 -5.30
C ALA A 40 -8.38 -0.89 -5.59
N SER A 41 -8.02 -0.04 -6.55
CA SER A 41 -8.79 1.17 -6.91
C SER A 41 -9.96 0.92 -7.87
N GLN A 42 -10.26 -0.33 -8.24
CA GLN A 42 -11.30 -0.65 -9.21
C GLN A 42 -12.71 -0.65 -8.60
N ASN A 43 -13.73 -0.79 -9.45
CA ASN A 43 -15.11 -1.11 -9.08
C ASN A 43 -15.79 -0.13 -8.10
N GLY A 44 -15.45 1.16 -8.16
CA GLY A 44 -16.05 2.18 -7.30
C GLY A 44 -15.52 2.17 -5.86
N THR A 45 -14.38 1.54 -5.62
CA THR A 45 -13.69 1.58 -4.32
C THR A 45 -13.47 3.04 -3.89
N ASN A 46 -13.87 3.38 -2.68
CA ASN A 46 -13.70 4.71 -2.08
C ASN A 46 -12.63 4.72 -0.97
N ALA A 47 -12.21 3.55 -0.50
CA ALA A 47 -11.25 3.38 0.58
C ALA A 47 -10.25 2.28 0.26
N ILE A 48 -8.97 2.61 0.31
CA ILE A 48 -7.85 1.68 0.19
C ILE A 48 -7.16 1.63 1.55
N ILE A 49 -6.99 0.43 2.08
CA ILE A 49 -6.40 0.17 3.38
C ILE A 49 -5.10 -0.57 3.18
N LEU A 50 -3.99 -0.03 3.67
CA LEU A 50 -2.69 -0.70 3.67
C LEU A 50 -2.57 -1.52 4.96
N ASN A 51 -2.35 -2.81 4.83
CA ASN A 51 -2.00 -3.68 5.93
C ASN A 51 -0.48 -3.86 5.95
N PHE A 52 0.18 -3.32 6.97
CA PHE A 52 1.63 -3.37 7.16
C PHE A 52 2.11 -4.49 8.10
N GLU A 53 1.24 -5.42 8.53
CA GLU A 53 1.66 -6.52 9.42
C GLU A 53 2.79 -7.39 8.84
N GLY A 54 2.92 -7.46 7.51
CA GLY A 54 4.02 -8.14 6.81
C GLY A 54 5.17 -7.23 6.39
N LEU A 55 5.17 -5.95 6.79
CA LEU A 55 6.25 -5.02 6.45
C LEU A 55 7.52 -5.37 7.25
N ASP A 56 8.58 -5.76 6.54
CA ASP A 56 9.86 -6.10 7.16
C ASP A 56 10.75 -4.86 7.34
N TYR A 57 10.78 -3.99 6.32
CA TYR A 57 11.62 -2.80 6.31
C TYR A 57 11.10 -1.72 5.35
N MET A 58 11.31 -0.46 5.70
CA MET A 58 11.04 0.70 4.84
C MET A 58 12.15 1.75 4.97
N ASN A 59 12.58 2.31 3.84
CA ASN A 59 13.53 3.42 3.80
C ASN A 59 12.91 4.70 3.22
N SER A 60 13.71 5.75 3.07
CA SER A 60 13.27 7.06 2.53
C SER A 60 12.66 6.98 1.13
N SER A 61 13.22 6.13 0.24
CA SER A 61 12.64 5.90 -1.09
C SER A 61 11.27 5.24 -0.98
N GLY A 62 11.11 4.28 -0.06
CA GLY A 62 9.83 3.63 0.20
C GLY A 62 8.76 4.58 0.73
N ILE A 63 9.12 5.48 1.64
CA ILE A 63 8.24 6.56 2.10
C ILE A 63 7.80 7.43 0.92
N GLY A 64 8.73 7.78 0.01
CA GLY A 64 8.41 8.54 -1.20
C GLY A 64 7.38 7.85 -2.10
N LEU A 65 7.43 6.51 -2.21
CA LEU A 65 6.43 5.72 -2.93
C LEU A 65 5.06 5.77 -2.25
N LEU A 66 4.99 5.63 -0.92
CA LEU A 66 3.74 5.73 -0.16
C LEU A 66 3.11 7.13 -0.26
N VAL A 67 3.93 8.19 -0.20
CA VAL A 67 3.46 9.57 -0.41
C VAL A 67 2.93 9.75 -1.84
N THR A 68 3.62 9.21 -2.84
CA THR A 68 3.16 9.25 -4.23
C THR A 68 1.83 8.53 -4.40
N MET A 69 1.67 7.36 -3.76
CA MET A 69 0.40 6.62 -3.74
C MET A 69 -0.71 7.43 -3.08
N LEU A 70 -0.46 8.04 -1.91
CA LEU A 70 -1.41 8.90 -1.22
C LEU A 70 -1.92 10.04 -2.11
N ILE A 71 -1.03 10.72 -2.82
CA ILE A 71 -1.41 11.79 -3.76
C ILE A 71 -2.33 11.25 -4.85
N ARG A 72 -2.05 10.08 -5.41
CA ARG A 72 -2.88 9.45 -6.45
C ARG A 72 -4.26 9.07 -5.92
N VAL A 73 -4.33 8.46 -4.74
CA VAL A 73 -5.58 8.10 -4.05
C VAL A 73 -6.45 9.35 -3.82
N GLN A 74 -5.87 10.43 -3.31
CA GLN A 74 -6.57 11.69 -3.07
C GLN A 74 -7.08 12.34 -4.35
N ARG A 75 -6.31 12.32 -5.45
CA ARG A 75 -6.75 12.82 -6.76
C ARG A 75 -7.95 12.06 -7.32
N GLN A 76 -8.07 10.76 -7.00
CA GLN A 76 -9.24 9.95 -7.32
C GLN A 76 -10.40 10.11 -6.32
N LYS A 77 -10.30 11.04 -5.37
CA LYS A 77 -11.27 11.27 -4.29
C LYS A 77 -11.52 10.03 -3.43
N GLN A 78 -10.52 9.16 -3.33
CA GLN A 78 -10.52 8.00 -2.45
C GLN A 78 -9.81 8.34 -1.14
N ARG A 79 -9.98 7.47 -0.14
CA ARG A 79 -9.28 7.54 1.15
C ARG A 79 -8.17 6.49 1.21
N LEU A 80 -7.01 6.86 1.73
CA LEU A 80 -5.95 5.93 2.10
C LEU A 80 -5.93 5.78 3.62
N LEU A 81 -5.99 4.55 4.09
CA LEU A 81 -5.95 4.16 5.50
C LEU A 81 -4.78 3.18 5.68
N ALA A 82 -4.28 3.04 6.90
CA ALA A 82 -3.21 2.11 7.20
C ALA A 82 -3.39 1.50 8.60
N PHE A 83 -2.95 0.26 8.77
CA PHE A 83 -2.79 -0.40 10.07
C PHE A 83 -1.63 -1.39 10.02
N GLY A 84 -1.28 -1.96 11.18
CA GLY A 84 -0.26 -3.01 11.26
C GLY A 84 1.18 -2.50 11.21
N LEU A 85 1.40 -1.19 11.36
CA LEU A 85 2.75 -0.65 11.54
C LEU A 85 3.31 -1.17 12.86
N SER A 86 4.56 -1.66 12.83
CA SER A 86 5.31 -2.00 14.03
C SER A 86 5.65 -0.75 14.84
N GLU A 87 6.02 -0.92 16.11
CA GLU A 87 6.38 0.20 17.01
C GLU A 87 7.47 1.11 16.43
N HIS A 88 8.40 0.55 15.64
CA HIS A 88 9.44 1.33 14.98
C HIS A 88 8.88 2.34 13.96
N TYR A 89 7.68 2.09 13.41
CA TYR A 89 7.07 2.86 12.32
C TYR A 89 5.75 3.56 12.71
N GLN A 90 5.29 3.46 13.96
CA GLN A 90 4.14 4.19 14.48
C GLN A 90 4.50 5.64 14.83
#